data_AF-A0A349HQ15-F1
#
_entry.id   AF-A0A349HQ15-F1
#
_cell.length_a   1.000
_cell.length_b   1.000
_cell.length_c   1.000
_cell.angle_alpha   90.00
_cell.angle_beta   90.00
_cell.angle_gamma   90.00
#
_symmetry.space_group_name_H-M   'P 1'
#
loop_
_entity.id
_entity.type
_entity.pdbx_description
1 polymer ?
#
loop_
_entity_poly.entity_id
_entity_poly.type
_entity_poly.pdbx_seq_one_letter_code
_entity_poly.pdbx_strand_id
1 'polypeptide(L)'
;MKNKIILILICFLLFITGCAVNDNPPEKETEPYGKYTANGRIVKIDKDGFHVEGEDNVGLYKVDMEKNKNFYIGERVRLNSMDGNSYDVELDEEYDYTAAMTAEIFDDDSKLDLKVGEISRDEMGRMRIYGLAADDKEYDIIVGADTITNFAHSTLKVGDNIYVYPKDVPNGIPAVVDAKAVTVVR
;
A
#
# COMPACT_ATOMS: atom_id res chain seq x y z
N MET A 1 76.92 -41.03 -9.50
CA MET A 1 77.17 -39.84 -10.32
C MET A 1 76.68 -38.61 -9.59
N LYS A 2 77.57 -37.63 -9.42
CA LYS A 2 77.39 -36.17 -9.18
C LYS A 2 76.30 -35.65 -8.22
N ASN A 3 76.80 -35.23 -7.07
CA ASN A 3 76.51 -34.04 -6.26
C ASN A 3 75.74 -32.86 -6.90
N LYS A 4 74.90 -32.25 -6.04
CA LYS A 4 74.72 -30.81 -5.73
C LYS A 4 74.37 -29.85 -6.88
N ILE A 5 73.36 -29.01 -6.67
CA ILE A 5 73.47 -27.53 -6.61
C ILE A 5 72.06 -26.93 -6.38
N ILE A 6 71.95 -26.16 -5.30
CA ILE A 6 70.94 -25.11 -5.08
C ILE A 6 71.30 -23.97 -6.04
N LEU A 7 70.33 -23.45 -6.81
CA LEU A 7 70.45 -22.11 -7.38
C LEU A 7 69.10 -21.38 -7.27
N ILE A 8 69.05 -20.50 -6.29
CA ILE A 8 68.13 -19.36 -6.23
C ILE A 8 68.54 -18.42 -7.37
N LEU A 9 67.63 -18.12 -8.29
CA LEU A 9 67.76 -16.97 -9.17
C LEU A 9 66.48 -16.13 -9.10
N ILE A 10 66.61 -15.02 -8.37
CA ILE A 10 65.70 -13.89 -8.39
C ILE A 10 65.93 -13.16 -9.71
N CYS A 11 64.88 -12.99 -10.52
CA CYS A 11 64.79 -11.89 -11.46
C CYS A 11 63.34 -11.41 -11.54
N PHE A 12 63.14 -10.28 -10.87
CA PHE A 12 62.07 -9.31 -11.08
C PHE A 12 61.75 -9.14 -12.57
N LEU A 13 60.48 -9.34 -12.95
CA LEU A 13 59.86 -8.55 -13.99
C LEU A 13 58.57 -7.97 -13.41
N LEU A 14 58.65 -6.67 -13.19
CA LEU A 14 57.58 -5.77 -12.80
C LEU A 14 56.47 -5.80 -13.85
N PHE A 15 55.31 -6.32 -13.48
CA PHE A 15 54.05 -5.75 -13.92
C PHE A 15 53.34 -5.17 -12.69
N ILE A 16 53.68 -3.92 -12.44
CA ILE A 16 52.85 -2.98 -11.72
C ILE A 16 51.64 -2.70 -12.60
N THR A 17 50.46 -3.12 -12.16
CA THR A 17 49.26 -2.28 -11.97
C THR A 17 48.10 -3.16 -11.52
N GLY A 18 47.41 -2.73 -10.46
CA GLY A 18 46.19 -3.36 -9.99
C GLY A 18 46.06 -3.29 -8.48
N CYS A 19 45.62 -2.13 -8.00
CA CYS A 19 45.28 -1.90 -6.60
C CYS A 19 44.34 -2.99 -6.07
N ALA A 20 44.55 -3.38 -4.82
CA ALA A 20 43.53 -4.04 -4.04
C ALA A 20 42.35 -3.06 -3.88
N VAL A 21 41.19 -3.45 -4.42
CA VAL A 21 39.91 -3.06 -3.85
C VAL A 21 39.17 -4.37 -3.59
N ASN A 22 38.92 -4.59 -2.31
CA ASN A 22 37.99 -5.58 -1.82
C ASN A 22 36.58 -5.12 -2.21
N ASP A 23 36.19 -5.35 -3.46
CA ASP A 23 34.80 -5.23 -3.91
C ASP A 23 34.20 -6.63 -3.88
N ASN A 24 33.99 -7.17 -2.67
CA ASN A 24 32.80 -7.98 -2.51
C ASN A 24 31.65 -7.01 -2.84
N PRO A 25 30.88 -7.21 -3.92
CA PRO A 25 29.64 -6.47 -4.05
C PRO A 25 28.86 -6.73 -2.76
N PRO A 26 28.24 -5.70 -2.15
CA PRO A 26 27.37 -5.94 -1.02
C PRO A 26 26.39 -7.02 -1.47
N GLU A 27 26.40 -8.13 -0.72
CA GLU A 27 25.44 -9.20 -0.87
C GLU A 27 24.08 -8.52 -0.99
N LYS A 28 23.46 -8.62 -2.16
CA LYS A 28 22.11 -8.12 -2.33
C LYS A 28 21.26 -9.06 -1.49
N GLU A 29 21.11 -8.74 -0.21
CA GLU A 29 20.04 -9.26 0.63
C GLU A 29 18.73 -8.68 0.07
N THR A 30 18.33 -9.16 -1.11
CA THR A 30 16.93 -9.25 -1.43
C THR A 30 16.45 -10.51 -0.78
N GLU A 31 15.58 -10.38 0.24
CA GLU A 31 14.34 -11.14 0.43
C GLU A 31 13.52 -10.49 1.58
N PRO A 32 12.16 -10.45 1.50
CA PRO A 32 11.36 -11.38 0.71
C PRO A 32 10.36 -10.70 -0.24
N TYR A 33 10.81 -10.32 -1.44
CA TYR A 33 9.92 -10.21 -2.60
C TYR A 33 9.77 -11.63 -3.18
N GLY A 34 8.80 -12.39 -2.69
CA GLY A 34 8.67 -13.81 -3.03
C GLY A 34 7.73 -14.68 -2.17
N LYS A 35 7.12 -14.15 -1.10
CA LYS A 35 6.19 -14.94 -0.26
C LYS A 35 4.76 -14.98 -0.78
N TYR A 36 4.34 -13.96 -1.52
CA TYR A 36 2.97 -13.77 -2.00
C TYR A 36 2.87 -14.05 -3.50
N THR A 37 1.73 -14.58 -3.95
CA THR A 37 1.49 -14.87 -5.37
C THR A 37 1.24 -13.60 -6.19
N ALA A 38 0.66 -12.56 -5.56
CA ALA A 38 0.47 -11.25 -6.15
C ALA A 38 0.34 -10.17 -5.05
N ASN A 39 0.50 -8.91 -5.41
CA ASN A 39 0.20 -7.75 -4.58
C ASN A 39 -0.28 -6.60 -5.47
N GLY A 40 -0.97 -5.62 -4.87
CA GLY A 40 -1.45 -4.47 -5.62
C GLY A 40 -2.58 -3.71 -4.96
N ARG A 41 -3.25 -2.84 -5.71
CA ARG A 41 -4.42 -2.06 -5.25
C ARG A 41 -5.72 -2.73 -5.67
N ILE A 42 -6.67 -2.89 -4.75
CA ILE A 42 -8.01 -3.35 -5.11
C ILE A 42 -8.70 -2.25 -5.92
N VAL A 43 -9.02 -2.52 -7.19
CA VAL A 43 -9.68 -1.56 -8.09
C VAL A 43 -11.14 -1.90 -8.35
N LYS A 44 -11.54 -3.15 -8.10
CA LYS A 44 -12.94 -3.59 -8.18
C LYS A 44 -13.17 -4.79 -7.27
N ILE A 45 -14.37 -4.87 -6.72
CA ILE A 45 -14.85 -5.98 -5.91
C ILE A 45 -16.17 -6.45 -6.52
N ASP A 46 -16.30 -7.75 -6.76
CA ASP A 46 -17.56 -8.36 -7.14
C ASP A 46 -17.71 -9.77 -6.56
N LYS A 47 -18.77 -10.48 -6.94
CA LYS A 47 -19.07 -11.82 -6.44
C LYS A 47 -18.00 -12.87 -6.78
N ASP A 48 -17.18 -12.64 -7.79
CA ASP A 48 -16.14 -13.57 -8.24
C ASP A 48 -14.80 -13.29 -7.55
N GLY A 49 -14.66 -12.14 -6.87
CA GLY A 49 -13.55 -11.84 -5.96
C GLY A 49 -13.02 -10.41 -6.11
N PHE A 50 -11.72 -10.26 -5.92
CA PHE A 50 -11.03 -8.97 -6.01
C PHE A 50 -10.32 -8.82 -7.35
N HIS A 51 -10.55 -7.70 -8.01
CA HIS A 51 -9.70 -7.22 -9.08
C HIS A 51 -8.59 -6.36 -8.49
N VAL A 52 -7.36 -6.83 -8.62
CA VAL A 52 -6.17 -6.18 -8.06
C VAL A 52 -5.30 -5.68 -9.20
N GLU A 53 -5.05 -4.37 -9.20
CA GLU A 53 -4.08 -3.70 -10.09
C GLU A 53 -2.68 -3.88 -9.50
N GLY A 54 -1.88 -4.72 -10.18
CA GLY A 54 -0.46 -4.89 -9.93
C GLY A 54 0.38 -3.91 -10.76
N GLU A 55 1.63 -4.27 -11.05
CA GLU A 55 2.55 -3.42 -11.83
C GLU A 55 2.13 -3.30 -13.30
N ASP A 56 1.83 -4.42 -13.97
CA ASP A 56 1.61 -4.44 -15.42
C ASP A 56 0.13 -4.62 -15.82
N ASN A 57 -0.69 -5.18 -14.94
CA ASN A 57 -2.05 -5.59 -15.27
C ASN A 57 -3.00 -5.63 -14.07
N VAL A 58 -4.30 -5.67 -14.38
CA VAL A 58 -5.35 -5.97 -13.41
C VAL A 58 -5.66 -7.46 -13.47
N GLY A 59 -5.47 -8.17 -12.37
CA GLY A 59 -5.82 -9.60 -12.21
C GLY A 59 -7.09 -9.78 -11.39
N LEU A 60 -7.91 -10.79 -11.72
CA LEU A 60 -9.03 -11.23 -10.88
C LEU A 60 -8.59 -12.40 -9.99
N TYR A 61 -8.77 -12.26 -8.69
CA TYR A 61 -8.40 -13.23 -7.68
C TYR A 61 -9.65 -13.67 -6.91
N LYS A 62 -9.92 -14.97 -6.92
CA LYS A 62 -11.05 -15.55 -6.20
C LYS A 62 -10.74 -15.56 -4.71
N VAL A 63 -11.48 -14.76 -3.95
CA VAL A 63 -11.30 -14.59 -2.50
C VAL A 63 -12.61 -14.94 -1.80
N ASP A 64 -12.52 -15.40 -0.56
CA ASP A 64 -13.70 -15.56 0.30
C ASP A 64 -14.23 -14.18 0.70
N MET A 65 -15.38 -13.80 0.14
CA MET A 65 -15.97 -12.48 0.34
C MET A 65 -16.50 -12.24 1.76
N GLU A 66 -16.93 -13.30 2.46
CA GLU A 66 -17.42 -13.18 3.83
C GLU A 66 -16.25 -12.97 4.80
N LYS A 67 -15.16 -13.71 4.59
CA LYS A 67 -13.92 -13.56 5.37
C LYS A 67 -13.27 -12.18 5.15
N ASN A 68 -13.37 -11.62 3.94
CA ASN A 68 -12.66 -10.41 3.51
C ASN A 68 -13.56 -9.16 3.36
N LYS A 69 -14.72 -9.15 4.02
CA LYS A 69 -15.69 -8.04 3.99
C LYS A 69 -15.20 -6.73 4.63
N ASN A 70 -13.99 -6.71 5.17
CA ASN A 70 -13.31 -5.54 5.72
C ASN A 70 -12.31 -4.88 4.76
N PHE A 71 -12.00 -5.47 3.58
CA PHE A 71 -11.13 -4.87 2.55
C PHE A 71 -11.84 -4.06 1.47
N TYR A 72 -11.54 -2.78 1.32
CA TYR A 72 -12.28 -1.90 0.43
C TYR A 72 -11.54 -1.64 -0.88
N ILE A 73 -12.25 -1.14 -1.89
CA ILE A 73 -11.60 -0.58 -3.09
C ILE A 73 -10.62 0.54 -2.65
N GLY A 74 -9.48 0.63 -3.33
CA GLY A 74 -8.38 1.55 -3.04
C GLY A 74 -7.33 0.97 -2.09
N GLU A 75 -7.63 -0.13 -1.41
CA GLU A 75 -6.74 -0.74 -0.43
C GLU A 75 -5.59 -1.52 -1.07
N ARG A 76 -4.41 -1.49 -0.46
CA ARG A 76 -3.20 -2.18 -0.93
C ARG A 76 -3.11 -3.52 -0.21
N VAL A 77 -3.07 -4.59 -0.98
CA VAL A 77 -3.17 -5.95 -0.45
C VAL A 77 -2.12 -6.86 -1.04
N ARG A 78 -1.83 -7.93 -0.29
CA ARG A 78 -1.01 -9.07 -0.69
C ARG A 78 -1.91 -10.30 -0.80
N LEU A 79 -1.68 -11.11 -1.81
CA LEU A 79 -2.50 -12.27 -2.16
C LEU A 79 -1.66 -13.54 -2.12
N ASN A 80 -2.10 -14.50 -1.32
CA ASN A 80 -1.47 -15.82 -1.19
C ASN A 80 -2.34 -16.88 -1.85
N SER A 81 -1.84 -17.53 -2.89
CA SER A 81 -2.51 -18.71 -3.46
C SER A 81 -2.58 -19.82 -2.42
N MET A 82 -3.80 -20.30 -2.13
CA MET A 82 -4.00 -21.45 -1.25
C MET A 82 -3.84 -22.77 -2.00
N ASP A 83 -4.47 -22.87 -3.18
CA ASP A 83 -4.62 -24.09 -3.96
C ASP A 83 -4.49 -23.87 -5.47
N GLY A 84 -4.02 -22.69 -5.89
CA GLY A 84 -3.91 -22.29 -7.29
C GLY A 84 -5.21 -21.75 -7.90
N ASN A 85 -6.32 -21.75 -7.17
CA ASN A 85 -7.60 -21.24 -7.64
C ASN A 85 -8.23 -20.23 -6.67
N SER A 86 -7.93 -20.31 -5.37
CA SER A 86 -8.39 -19.41 -4.32
C SER A 86 -7.22 -18.72 -3.60
N TYR A 87 -7.49 -17.54 -3.07
CA TYR A 87 -6.48 -16.67 -2.49
C TYR A 87 -6.88 -16.19 -1.10
N ASP A 88 -5.91 -16.22 -0.18
CA ASP A 88 -5.97 -15.46 1.07
C ASP A 88 -5.51 -14.03 0.81
N VAL A 89 -6.19 -13.08 1.45
CA VAL A 89 -5.89 -11.65 1.36
C VAL A 89 -5.30 -11.18 2.67
N GLU A 90 -4.16 -10.50 2.58
CA GLU A 90 -3.53 -9.79 3.69
C GLU A 90 -3.35 -8.32 3.32
N LEU A 91 -3.29 -7.46 4.33
CA LEU A 91 -2.93 -6.07 4.12
C LEU A 91 -1.46 -5.96 3.70
N ASP A 92 -1.16 -5.07 2.77
CA ASP A 92 0.22 -4.69 2.47
C ASP A 92 0.73 -3.68 3.52
N GLU A 93 1.18 -4.19 4.67
CA GLU A 93 1.64 -3.36 5.79
C GLU A 93 2.90 -2.54 5.48
N GLU A 94 3.64 -2.89 4.42
CA GLU A 94 4.84 -2.15 4.00
C GLU A 94 4.53 -0.99 3.05
N TYR A 95 3.30 -0.88 2.55
CA TYR A 95 2.91 0.22 1.68
C TYR A 95 2.86 1.54 2.44
N ASP A 96 3.65 2.51 2.00
CA ASP A 96 3.63 3.86 2.56
C ASP A 96 2.46 4.68 1.98
N TYR A 97 1.36 4.69 2.73
CA TYR A 97 0.18 5.50 2.43
C TYR A 97 0.46 7.01 2.45
N THR A 98 1.49 7.46 3.18
CA THR A 98 1.80 8.89 3.27
C THR A 98 2.53 9.42 2.04
N ALA A 99 3.18 8.55 1.25
CA ALA A 99 3.93 8.94 0.07
C ALA A 99 3.08 9.64 -1.01
N ALA A 100 1.79 9.34 -1.08
CA ALA A 100 0.86 9.96 -2.03
C ALA A 100 0.30 11.32 -1.56
N MET A 101 0.63 11.73 -0.33
CA MET A 101 0.11 12.97 0.26
C MET A 101 0.99 14.17 -0.11
N THR A 102 0.51 14.98 -1.06
CA THR A 102 1.14 16.24 -1.45
C THR A 102 0.36 17.44 -0.89
N ALA A 103 1.05 18.57 -0.69
CA ALA A 103 0.43 19.79 -0.17
C ALA A 103 -0.74 20.30 -1.04
N GLU A 104 -0.72 20.03 -2.35
CA GLU A 104 -1.77 20.42 -3.31
C GLU A 104 -3.11 19.69 -3.07
N ILE A 105 -3.10 18.63 -2.27
CA ILE A 105 -4.32 17.91 -1.89
C ILE A 105 -5.06 18.66 -0.78
N PHE A 106 -4.32 19.35 0.08
CA PHE A 106 -4.83 19.91 1.32
C PHE A 106 -5.24 21.36 1.12
N ASP A 107 -6.55 21.56 1.07
CA ASP A 107 -7.17 22.86 1.26
C ASP A 107 -7.73 22.93 2.68
N ASP A 108 -7.03 23.65 3.55
CA ASP A 108 -7.40 23.78 4.96
C ASP A 108 -8.70 24.58 5.15
N ASP A 109 -9.09 25.41 4.18
CA ASP A 109 -10.30 26.23 4.26
C ASP A 109 -11.57 25.42 3.96
N SER A 110 -11.46 24.30 3.23
CA SER A 110 -12.57 23.43 2.86
C SER A 110 -12.56 22.05 3.53
N LYS A 111 -11.58 21.79 4.42
CA LYS A 111 -11.51 20.51 5.14
C LYS A 111 -12.67 20.33 6.09
N LEU A 112 -13.08 19.08 6.25
CA LEU A 112 -14.04 18.66 7.26
C LEU A 112 -13.28 17.97 8.39
N ASP A 113 -13.51 18.40 9.63
CA ASP A 113 -13.03 17.73 10.84
C ASP A 113 -14.17 16.88 11.41
N LEU A 114 -14.02 15.57 11.32
CA LEU A 114 -15.09 14.61 11.61
C LEU A 114 -14.62 13.54 12.57
N LYS A 115 -15.53 13.13 13.46
CA LYS A 115 -15.41 11.90 14.22
C LYS A 115 -16.14 10.77 13.50
N VAL A 116 -15.46 9.64 13.30
CA VAL A 116 -16.04 8.45 12.65
C VAL A 116 -17.13 7.84 13.53
N GLY A 117 -18.36 7.77 13.00
CA GLY A 117 -19.51 7.14 13.65
C GLY A 117 -19.80 5.73 13.13
N GLU A 118 -19.80 5.55 11.81
CA GLU A 118 -20.01 4.25 11.16
C GLU A 118 -19.05 4.08 9.98
N ILE A 119 -18.65 2.84 9.73
CA ILE A 119 -17.87 2.45 8.55
C ILE A 119 -18.63 1.31 7.88
N SER A 120 -18.94 1.47 6.60
CA SER A 120 -19.62 0.46 5.81
C SER A 120 -19.03 0.35 4.42
N ARG A 121 -19.44 -0.68 3.68
CA ARG A 121 -19.07 -0.89 2.28
C ARG A 121 -20.31 -0.70 1.42
N ASP A 122 -20.20 0.10 0.37
CA ASP A 122 -21.30 0.22 -0.58
C ASP A 122 -21.36 -0.96 -1.56
N GLU A 123 -22.41 -1.00 -2.39
CA GLU A 123 -22.62 -2.06 -3.39
C GLU A 123 -21.50 -2.15 -4.43
N MET A 124 -20.71 -1.08 -4.60
CA MET A 124 -19.57 -1.05 -5.53
C MET A 124 -18.27 -1.50 -4.85
N GLY A 125 -18.26 -1.72 -3.54
CA GLY A 125 -17.06 -2.09 -2.78
C GLY A 125 -16.26 -0.90 -2.24
N ARG A 126 -16.77 0.33 -2.38
CA ARG A 126 -16.14 1.54 -1.83
C ARG A 126 -16.41 1.63 -0.34
N MET A 127 -15.50 2.26 0.37
CA MET A 127 -15.71 2.58 1.78
C MET A 127 -16.68 3.76 1.89
N ARG A 128 -17.64 3.62 2.80
CA ARG A 128 -18.52 4.68 3.28
C ARG A 128 -18.18 4.97 4.73
N ILE A 129 -17.98 6.24 5.05
CA ILE A 129 -17.72 6.69 6.42
C ILE A 129 -18.85 7.65 6.79
N TYR A 130 -19.64 7.27 7.78
CA TYR A 130 -20.54 8.21 8.42
C TYR A 130 -19.76 8.98 9.49
N GLY A 131 -19.66 10.30 9.34
CA GLY A 131 -18.88 11.18 10.20
C GLY A 131 -19.74 12.28 10.82
N LEU A 132 -19.40 12.65 12.05
CA LEU A 132 -20.05 13.74 12.79
C LEU A 132 -19.05 14.87 13.03
N ALA A 133 -19.41 16.09 12.63
CA ALA A 133 -18.65 17.30 12.95
C ALA A 133 -18.95 17.79 14.37
N ALA A 134 -18.14 18.73 14.87
CA ALA A 134 -18.30 19.29 16.22
C ALA A 134 -19.61 20.08 16.44
N ASP A 135 -20.25 20.53 15.35
CA ASP A 135 -21.54 21.22 15.34
C ASP A 135 -22.73 20.26 15.14
N ASP A 136 -22.53 18.96 15.38
CA ASP A 136 -23.48 17.86 15.18
C ASP A 136 -23.94 17.70 13.72
N LYS A 137 -23.24 18.29 12.74
CA LYS A 137 -23.56 18.09 11.34
C LYS A 137 -23.06 16.72 10.87
N GLU A 138 -23.95 16.02 10.17
CA GLU A 138 -23.75 14.66 9.71
C GLU A 138 -23.26 14.62 8.25
N TYR A 139 -22.28 13.76 8.00
CA TYR A 139 -21.65 13.58 6.71
C TYR A 139 -21.56 12.11 6.33
N ASP A 140 -21.74 11.83 5.05
CA ASP A 140 -21.58 10.50 4.48
C ASP A 140 -20.48 10.55 3.42
N ILE A 141 -19.30 10.06 3.78
CA ILE A 141 -18.08 10.20 3.01
C ILE A 141 -17.88 8.97 2.13
N ILE A 142 -17.68 9.20 0.84
CA ILE A 142 -17.35 8.17 -0.15
C ILE A 142 -15.84 8.16 -0.37
N VAL A 143 -15.23 7.01 -0.10
CA VAL A 143 -13.80 6.76 -0.29
C VAL A 143 -13.65 5.73 -1.41
N GLY A 144 -13.17 6.19 -2.56
CA GLY A 144 -13.01 5.40 -3.78
C GLY A 144 -11.58 4.92 -4.02
N ALA A 145 -11.34 4.30 -5.17
CA ALA A 145 -10.03 3.75 -5.54
C ALA A 145 -8.92 4.81 -5.60
N ASP A 146 -9.29 6.04 -5.98
CA ASP A 146 -8.38 7.16 -6.19
C ASP A 146 -8.39 8.15 -5.00
N THR A 147 -9.13 7.85 -3.93
CA THR A 147 -9.10 8.67 -2.72
C THR A 147 -7.77 8.45 -2.01
N ILE A 148 -7.06 9.54 -1.74
CA ILE A 148 -5.74 9.48 -1.10
C ILE A 148 -5.91 9.36 0.40
N THR A 149 -5.25 8.41 1.02
CA THR A 149 -5.33 8.17 2.47
C THR A 149 -3.96 8.06 3.12
N ASN A 150 -3.86 8.41 4.41
CA ASN A 150 -2.65 8.15 5.22
C ASN A 150 -2.72 6.81 5.99
N PHE A 151 -3.69 5.96 5.62
CA PHE A 151 -4.05 4.74 6.31
C PHE A 151 -4.62 3.72 5.32
N ALA A 152 -4.46 2.43 5.64
CA ALA A 152 -5.19 1.38 4.96
C ALA A 152 -6.66 1.38 5.39
N HIS A 153 -7.59 1.31 4.43
CA HIS A 153 -9.02 1.41 4.70
C HIS A 153 -9.49 0.46 5.83
N SER A 154 -9.10 -0.82 5.80
CA SER A 154 -9.48 -1.81 6.82
C SER A 154 -8.99 -1.50 8.25
N THR A 155 -8.09 -0.53 8.43
CA THR A 155 -7.52 -0.15 9.72
C THR A 155 -8.25 1.01 10.41
N LEU A 156 -9.13 1.72 9.70
CA LEU A 156 -9.96 2.79 10.26
C LEU A 156 -10.97 2.23 11.26
N LYS A 157 -11.20 2.96 12.35
CA LYS A 157 -12.10 2.53 13.42
C LYS A 157 -13.15 3.59 13.74
N VAL A 158 -14.30 3.11 14.19
CA VAL A 158 -15.31 3.97 14.81
C VAL A 158 -14.69 4.69 16.01
N GLY A 159 -14.90 5.99 16.07
CA GLY A 159 -14.36 6.88 17.08
C GLY A 159 -13.05 7.58 16.69
N ASP A 160 -12.39 7.18 15.60
CA ASP A 160 -11.22 7.90 15.08
C ASP A 160 -11.62 9.33 14.66
N ASN A 161 -10.70 10.27 14.81
CA ASN A 161 -10.85 11.61 14.25
C ASN A 161 -10.18 11.64 12.87
N ILE A 162 -10.87 12.21 11.89
CA ILE A 162 -10.39 12.29 10.52
C ILE A 162 -10.51 13.71 9.97
N TYR A 163 -9.57 14.08 9.10
CA TYR A 163 -9.78 15.18 8.18
C TYR A 163 -10.21 14.64 6.82
N VAL A 164 -11.29 15.19 6.29
CA VAL A 164 -11.76 14.88 4.93
C VAL A 164 -11.58 16.09 4.06
N TYR A 165 -10.90 15.89 2.93
CA TYR A 165 -10.71 16.88 1.88
C TYR A 165 -11.68 16.54 0.74
N PRO A 166 -12.78 17.28 0.60
CA PRO A 166 -13.80 16.99 -0.41
C PRO A 166 -13.28 17.29 -1.83
N LYS A 167 -13.80 16.59 -2.84
CA LYS A 167 -13.67 17.01 -4.24
C LYS A 167 -14.54 18.22 -4.53
N ASP A 168 -15.75 18.22 -3.97
CA ASP A 168 -16.74 19.27 -4.08
C ASP A 168 -17.48 19.43 -2.74
N VAL A 169 -17.88 20.66 -2.40
CA VAL A 169 -18.63 20.95 -1.17
C VAL A 169 -20.11 20.57 -1.37
N PRO A 170 -20.65 19.58 -0.63
CA PRO A 170 -22.00 19.08 -0.90
C PRO A 170 -23.10 19.87 -0.19
N ASN A 171 -24.29 19.83 -0.80
CA ASN A 171 -25.54 20.29 -0.21
C ASN A 171 -26.36 19.06 0.25
N GLY A 172 -26.96 19.09 1.45
CA GLY A 172 -27.82 18.00 1.95
C GLY A 172 -27.64 17.70 3.44
N ILE A 173 -28.51 16.84 4.00
CA ILE A 173 -28.42 16.30 5.37
C ILE A 173 -28.84 14.81 5.35
N PRO A 174 -27.93 13.85 5.61
CA PRO A 174 -26.49 14.07 5.73
C PRO A 174 -25.91 14.59 4.41
N ALA A 175 -24.83 15.36 4.49
CA ALA A 175 -24.13 15.84 3.31
C ALA A 175 -23.24 14.70 2.75
N VAL A 176 -23.53 14.25 1.52
CA VAL A 176 -22.77 13.18 0.86
C VAL A 176 -21.53 13.76 0.19
N VAL A 177 -20.34 13.30 0.56
CA VAL A 177 -19.05 13.86 0.14
C VAL A 177 -18.24 12.83 -0.64
N ASP A 178 -17.91 13.11 -1.89
CA ASP A 178 -16.84 12.38 -2.58
C ASP A 178 -15.47 12.91 -2.12
N ALA A 179 -14.69 12.07 -1.45
CA ALA A 179 -13.40 12.48 -0.88
C ALA A 179 -12.30 12.48 -1.94
N LYS A 180 -11.56 13.59 -2.00
CA LYS A 180 -10.25 13.66 -2.66
C LYS A 180 -9.21 12.98 -1.79
N ALA A 181 -9.23 13.28 -0.49
CA ALA A 181 -8.39 12.63 0.49
C ALA A 181 -9.06 12.50 1.86
N VAL A 182 -8.62 11.50 2.64
CA VAL A 182 -9.02 11.30 4.03
C VAL A 182 -7.79 10.99 4.86
N THR A 183 -7.63 11.66 6.00
CA THR A 183 -6.50 11.44 6.89
C THR A 183 -7.01 11.10 8.28
N VAL A 184 -6.42 10.07 8.91
CA VAL A 184 -6.60 9.80 10.34
C VAL A 184 -5.66 10.70 11.12
N VAL A 185 -6.22 11.39 12.11
CA VAL A 185 -5.49 12.21 13.08
C VAL A 185 -5.08 11.31 14.25
N ARG A 186 -3.78 11.06 14.39
CA ARG A 186 -3.21 10.23 15.47
C ARG A 186 -2.57 11.09 16.54
#